data_AF-A0A8S9RKU1-F1
#
_entry.id   AF-A0A8S9RKU1-F1
#
_cell.length_a   1.000
_cell.length_b   1.000
_cell.length_c   1.000
_cell.angle_alpha   90.00
_cell.angle_beta   90.00
_cell.angle_gamma   90.00
#
_symmetry.space_group_name_H-M   'P 1'
#
loop_
_entity.id
_entity.type
_entity.pdbx_description
1 polymer ?
#
loop_
_entity_poly.entity_id
_entity_poly.type
_entity_poly.pdbx_seq_one_letter_code
_entity_poly.pdbx_strand_id
1 'polypeptide(L)'
;NAEFDIKKEAAWAISNATSGGSHEQIQYLVNQGCIKPLCDLLICPDPRIVTVCLEGLENILKISEADKEMGLNGGVNLYAQIIEESDGLDKIENLQSHDNNEIYEKAVKILERYWAEEEDEEQILTDGGNENPQQGFSFGNNQPAAPPGGFKFG
;
A
#
# COMPACT_ATOMS: atom_id res chain seq x y z
N ASN A 1 -8.98 -24.88 -23.81
CA ASN A 1 -10.32 -24.53 -23.28
C ASN A 1 -10.53 -25.00 -21.86
N ALA A 2 -10.50 -26.31 -21.54
CA ALA A 2 -10.78 -26.79 -20.16
C ALA A 2 -9.95 -26.12 -19.05
N GLU A 3 -8.66 -25.84 -19.27
CA GLU A 3 -7.80 -25.18 -18.27
C GLU A 3 -8.26 -23.76 -17.93
N PHE A 4 -8.77 -23.02 -18.91
CA PHE A 4 -9.26 -21.65 -18.70
C PHE A 4 -10.58 -21.65 -17.94
N ASP A 5 -11.48 -22.57 -18.26
CA ASP A 5 -12.74 -22.74 -17.53
C ASP A 5 -12.49 -23.14 -16.06
N ILE A 6 -11.49 -23.99 -15.80
CA ILE A 6 -11.07 -24.34 -14.43
C ILE A 6 -10.54 -23.11 -13.68
N LYS A 7 -9.74 -22.25 -14.33
CA LYS A 7 -9.24 -21.00 -13.70
C LYS A 7 -10.38 -20.05 -13.35
N LYS A 8 -11.43 -19.96 -14.18
CA LYS A 8 -12.62 -19.16 -13.89
C LYS A 8 -13.34 -19.63 -12.64
N GLU A 9 -13.63 -20.92 -12.55
CA GLU A 9 -14.30 -21.49 -11.39
C GLU A 9 -13.45 -21.37 -10.11
N ALA A 10 -12.12 -21.52 -10.23
CA ALA A 10 -11.20 -21.30 -9.12
C ALA A 10 -11.22 -19.84 -8.62
N ALA A 11 -11.19 -18.86 -9.54
CA ALA A 11 -11.28 -17.45 -9.17
C ALA A 11 -12.61 -17.11 -8.50
N TRP A 12 -13.71 -17.68 -8.99
CA TRP A 12 -15.02 -17.52 -8.39
C TRP A 12 -15.09 -18.12 -6.98
N ALA A 13 -14.52 -19.30 -6.78
CA ALA A 13 -14.42 -19.93 -5.47
C ALA A 13 -13.60 -19.09 -4.48
N ILE A 14 -12.47 -18.53 -4.93
CA ILE A 14 -11.62 -17.66 -4.09
C ILE A 14 -12.36 -16.36 -3.74
N SER A 15 -12.98 -15.70 -4.72
CA SER A 15 -13.74 -14.46 -4.49
C SER A 15 -14.86 -14.68 -3.47
N ASN A 16 -15.63 -15.76 -3.61
CA ASN A 16 -16.66 -16.15 -2.63
C ASN A 16 -16.08 -16.42 -1.24
N ALA A 17 -14.94 -17.13 -1.16
CA ALA A 17 -14.27 -17.40 0.11
C ALA A 17 -13.78 -16.10 0.77
N THR A 18 -13.29 -15.12 0.00
CA THR A 18 -12.88 -13.81 0.53
C THR A 18 -14.05 -12.91 0.92
N SER A 19 -15.23 -13.08 0.31
CA SER A 19 -16.41 -12.28 0.66
C SER A 19 -17.07 -12.74 1.96
N GLY A 20 -17.06 -14.05 2.26
CA GLY A 20 -17.70 -14.63 3.45
C GLY A 20 -16.73 -15.10 4.54
N GLY A 21 -15.43 -15.09 4.26
CA GLY A 21 -14.40 -15.62 5.15
C GLY A 21 -14.08 -14.69 6.33
N SER A 22 -13.56 -15.28 7.40
CA SER A 22 -12.96 -14.52 8.50
C SER A 22 -11.61 -13.93 8.09
N HIS A 23 -11.13 -12.95 8.88
CA HIS A 23 -9.80 -12.37 8.72
C HIS A 23 -8.71 -13.45 8.59
N GLU A 24 -8.68 -14.42 9.51
CA GLU A 24 -7.70 -15.51 9.53
C GLU A 24 -7.80 -16.42 8.29
N GLN A 25 -9.01 -16.69 7.81
CA GLN A 25 -9.21 -17.52 6.60
C GLN A 25 -8.67 -16.83 5.36
N ILE A 26 -8.83 -15.51 5.28
CA ILE A 26 -8.39 -14.75 4.11
C ILE A 26 -6.88 -14.57 4.15
N GLN A 27 -6.30 -14.31 5.32
CA GLN A 27 -4.85 -14.35 5.50
C GLN A 27 -4.26 -15.71 5.12
N TYR A 28 -4.94 -16.81 5.48
CA TYR A 28 -4.52 -18.15 5.05
C TYR A 28 -4.53 -18.30 3.53
N LEU A 29 -5.58 -17.83 2.84
CA LEU A 29 -5.65 -17.85 1.37
C LEU A 29 -4.51 -17.05 0.73
N VAL A 30 -4.22 -15.86 1.25
CA VAL A 30 -3.10 -15.03 0.79
C VAL A 30 -1.78 -15.75 0.97
N ASN A 31 -1.56 -16.39 2.12
CA ASN A 31 -0.36 -17.19 2.40
C ASN A 31 -0.22 -18.42 1.47
N GLN A 32 -1.31 -18.91 0.88
CA GLN A 32 -1.27 -19.95 -0.16
C GLN A 32 -0.98 -19.39 -1.57
N GLY A 33 -0.74 -18.07 -1.69
CA GLY A 33 -0.39 -17.42 -2.95
C GLY A 33 -1.58 -17.18 -3.87
N CYS A 34 -2.79 -16.96 -3.34
CA CYS A 34 -3.97 -16.73 -4.17
C CYS A 34 -3.97 -15.40 -4.94
N ILE A 35 -3.17 -14.41 -4.51
CA ILE A 35 -3.14 -13.06 -5.09
C ILE A 35 -2.65 -13.08 -6.54
N LYS A 36 -1.50 -13.72 -6.82
CA LYS A 36 -0.92 -13.70 -8.16
C LYS A 36 -1.86 -14.29 -9.24
N PRO A 37 -2.50 -15.46 -9.03
CA PRO A 37 -3.51 -15.97 -9.94
C PRO A 37 -4.70 -15.02 -10.17
N LEU A 38 -5.15 -14.29 -9.14
CA LEU A 38 -6.22 -13.30 -9.28
C LEU A 38 -5.76 -12.11 -10.13
N CYS A 39 -4.56 -11.59 -9.88
CA CYS A 39 -3.97 -10.51 -10.69
C CYS A 39 -3.82 -10.93 -12.16
N ASP A 40 -3.36 -12.16 -12.43
CA ASP A 40 -3.19 -12.66 -13.80
C ASP A 40 -4.53 -12.84 -14.55
N LEU A 41 -5.65 -12.95 -13.83
CA LEU A 41 -7.00 -13.03 -14.41
C LEU A 41 -7.63 -11.65 -14.68
N LEU A 42 -7.01 -10.55 -14.26
CA LEU A 42 -7.49 -9.19 -14.57
C LEU A 42 -7.40 -8.85 -16.06
N ILE A 43 -6.50 -9.50 -16.80
CA ILE A 43 -6.37 -9.35 -18.26
C ILE A 43 -7.31 -10.27 -19.06
N CYS A 44 -8.23 -10.94 -18.37
CA CYS A 44 -9.18 -11.87 -18.99
C CYS A 44 -10.16 -11.12 -19.91
N PRO A 45 -10.44 -11.64 -21.13
CA PRO A 45 -11.40 -11.01 -22.03
C PRO A 45 -12.87 -11.15 -21.57
N ASP A 46 -13.15 -11.99 -20.57
CA ASP A 46 -14.50 -12.12 -20.01
C ASP A 46 -14.66 -11.09 -18.87
N PRO A 47 -15.44 -10.01 -19.06
CA PRO A 47 -15.55 -8.93 -18.08
C PRO A 47 -16.10 -9.42 -16.74
N ARG A 48 -16.91 -10.48 -16.72
CA ARG A 48 -17.43 -11.04 -15.47
C ARG A 48 -16.32 -11.60 -14.59
N ILE A 49 -15.30 -12.18 -15.20
CA ILE A 49 -14.15 -12.73 -14.48
C ILE A 49 -13.29 -11.60 -13.93
N VAL A 50 -13.09 -10.55 -14.71
CA VAL A 50 -12.37 -9.36 -14.25
C VAL A 50 -13.08 -8.76 -13.03
N THR A 51 -14.41 -8.57 -13.08
CA THR A 51 -15.20 -8.09 -11.94
C THR A 51 -15.03 -8.97 -10.70
N VAL A 52 -15.14 -10.30 -10.84
CA VAL A 52 -14.99 -11.25 -9.74
C VAL A 52 -13.59 -11.21 -9.12
N CYS A 53 -12.55 -11.03 -9.95
CA CYS A 53 -11.16 -10.92 -9.48
C CYS A 53 -10.94 -9.59 -8.76
N LEU A 54 -11.46 -8.47 -9.28
CA LEU A 54 -11.41 -7.17 -8.61
C LEU A 54 -12.10 -7.23 -7.24
N GLU A 55 -13.26 -7.88 -7.13
CA GLU A 55 -13.96 -8.05 -5.85
C GLU A 55 -13.16 -8.90 -4.85
N GLY A 56 -12.53 -9.98 -5.33
CA GLY A 56 -11.66 -10.81 -4.50
C GLY A 56 -10.45 -10.03 -3.97
N LEU A 57 -9.81 -9.25 -4.84
CA LEU A 57 -8.66 -8.39 -4.47
C LEU A 57 -9.09 -7.26 -3.52
N GLU A 58 -10.24 -6.60 -3.75
CA GLU A 58 -10.79 -5.57 -2.87
C GLU A 58 -11.05 -6.12 -1.46
N ASN A 59 -11.62 -7.32 -1.34
CA ASN A 59 -11.87 -7.96 -0.05
C ASN A 59 -10.57 -8.29 0.70
N ILE A 60 -9.54 -8.75 -0.01
CA ILE A 60 -8.22 -8.99 0.55
C ILE A 60 -7.63 -7.66 1.05
N LEU A 61 -7.58 -6.64 0.20
CA LEU A 61 -7.04 -5.31 0.54
C LEU A 61 -7.72 -4.70 1.77
N LYS A 62 -9.05 -4.81 1.85
CA LYS A 62 -9.85 -4.30 2.97
C LYS A 62 -9.42 -4.86 4.33
N ILE A 63 -8.98 -6.11 4.36
CA ILE A 63 -8.58 -6.82 5.58
C ILE A 63 -7.24 -6.31 6.08
N SER A 64 -6.27 -6.16 5.18
CA SER A 64 -4.99 -5.57 5.56
C SER A 64 -5.10 -4.07 5.81
N GLU A 65 -6.08 -3.38 5.25
CA GLU A 65 -6.35 -1.97 5.60
C GLU A 65 -6.87 -1.85 7.03
N ALA A 66 -7.76 -2.75 7.45
CA ALA A 66 -8.19 -2.80 8.85
C ALA A 66 -7.02 -3.08 9.81
N ASP A 67 -6.07 -3.93 9.43
CA ASP A 67 -4.85 -4.16 10.22
C ASP A 67 -3.98 -2.90 10.32
N LYS A 68 -3.80 -2.20 9.19
CA LYS A 68 -3.08 -0.92 9.14
C LYS A 68 -3.72 0.11 10.06
N GLU A 69 -5.05 0.26 10.04
CA GLU A 69 -5.79 1.18 10.92
C GLU A 69 -5.65 0.80 12.41
N MET A 70 -5.47 -0.48 12.73
CA MET A 70 -5.20 -0.96 14.10
C MET A 70 -3.73 -0.79 14.54
N GLY A 71 -2.87 -0.23 13.69
CA GLY A 71 -1.43 -0.09 13.95
C GLY A 71 -0.67 -1.41 13.89
N LEU A 72 -1.26 -2.45 13.30
CA LEU A 72 -0.59 -3.71 13.02
C LEU A 72 0.23 -3.58 11.72
N ASN A 73 1.10 -4.54 11.46
CA ASN A 73 1.92 -4.61 10.25
C ASN A 73 2.76 -3.34 9.97
N GLY A 74 3.10 -2.57 10.99
CA GLY A 74 3.89 -1.34 10.83
C GLY A 74 3.14 -0.18 10.19
N GLY A 75 1.80 -0.20 10.18
CA GLY A 75 0.98 0.85 9.58
C GLY A 75 0.94 0.79 8.04
N VAL A 76 1.31 -0.35 7.45
CA VAL A 76 1.25 -0.56 6.00
C VAL A 76 0.22 -1.63 5.63
N ASN A 77 -0.33 -1.49 4.44
CA ASN A 77 -1.17 -2.53 3.85
C ASN A 77 -0.26 -3.57 3.18
N LEU A 78 0.05 -4.66 3.90
CA LEU A 78 0.93 -5.72 3.41
C LEU A 78 0.39 -6.35 2.11
N TYR A 79 -0.92 -6.48 1.99
CA TYR A 79 -1.49 -7.11 0.80
C TYR A 79 -1.46 -6.19 -0.42
N ALA A 80 -1.47 -4.87 -0.25
CA ALA A 80 -1.20 -3.92 -1.33
C ALA A 80 0.23 -4.13 -1.89
N GLN A 81 1.23 -4.31 -1.02
CA GLN A 81 2.60 -4.61 -1.45
C GLN A 81 2.69 -5.92 -2.23
N ILE A 82 2.02 -6.98 -1.77
CA ILE A 82 2.03 -8.29 -2.47
C ILE A 82 1.32 -8.19 -3.84
N ILE A 83 0.27 -7.37 -3.95
CA ILE A 83 -0.42 -7.11 -5.22
C ILE A 83 0.52 -6.39 -6.19
N GLU A 84 1.26 -5.39 -5.72
CA GLU A 84 2.28 -4.67 -6.50
C GLU A 84 3.38 -5.62 -6.99
N GLU A 85 3.95 -6.44 -6.10
CA GLU A 85 4.95 -7.47 -6.44
C GLU A 85 4.44 -8.52 -7.44
N SER A 86 3.12 -8.64 -7.60
CA SER A 86 2.46 -9.57 -8.52
C SER A 86 2.08 -8.95 -9.88
N ASP A 87 2.62 -7.77 -10.19
CA ASP A 87 2.23 -6.92 -11.34
C ASP A 87 0.73 -6.58 -11.32
N GLY A 88 0.11 -6.59 -10.14
CA GLY A 88 -1.32 -6.39 -9.97
C GLY A 88 -1.72 -4.93 -10.09
N LEU A 89 -0.89 -4.02 -9.58
CA LEU A 89 -1.11 -2.58 -9.65
C LEU A 89 -1.22 -2.11 -11.10
N ASP A 90 -0.20 -2.38 -11.92
CA ASP A 90 -0.20 -2.05 -13.36
C ASP A 90 -1.42 -2.61 -14.08
N LYS A 91 -1.86 -3.83 -13.75
CA LYS A 91 -3.05 -4.46 -14.35
C LYS A 91 -4.32 -3.74 -13.94
N ILE A 92 -4.47 -3.32 -12.69
CA ILE A 92 -5.62 -2.55 -12.21
C ILE A 92 -5.63 -1.15 -12.84
N GLU A 93 -4.48 -0.50 -12.99
CA GLU A 93 -4.37 0.79 -13.69
C GLU A 93 -4.83 0.69 -15.15
N ASN A 94 -4.42 -0.36 -15.86
CA ASN A 94 -4.85 -0.60 -17.23
C ASN A 94 -6.39 -0.74 -17.35
N LEU A 95 -7.07 -1.23 -16.31
CA LEU A 95 -8.53 -1.35 -16.30
C LEU A 95 -9.26 0.00 -16.23
N GLN A 96 -8.56 1.11 -15.94
CA GLN A 96 -9.11 2.46 -16.08
C GLN A 96 -9.42 2.84 -17.55
N SER A 97 -8.95 2.06 -18.51
CA SER A 97 -9.27 2.24 -19.94
C SER A 97 -10.28 1.22 -20.48
N HIS A 98 -10.86 0.39 -19.60
CA HIS A 98 -11.71 -0.73 -20.01
C HIS A 98 -13.08 -0.26 -20.52
N ASP A 99 -13.58 -0.85 -21.61
CA ASP A 99 -14.86 -0.48 -22.25
C ASP A 99 -16.10 -0.67 -21.36
N ASN A 100 -15.97 -1.49 -20.33
CA ASN A 100 -17.02 -1.72 -19.33
C ASN A 100 -16.88 -0.72 -18.18
N ASN A 101 -17.83 0.22 -18.10
CA ASN A 101 -17.88 1.25 -17.06
C ASN A 101 -17.83 0.69 -15.64
N GLU A 102 -18.44 -0.48 -15.36
CA GLU A 102 -18.42 -1.06 -14.01
C GLU A 102 -17.00 -1.46 -13.60
N ILE A 103 -16.23 -2.02 -14.53
CA ILE A 103 -14.84 -2.42 -14.31
C ILE A 103 -13.97 -1.19 -14.13
N TYR A 104 -14.16 -0.18 -14.98
CA TYR A 104 -13.51 1.13 -14.85
C TYR A 104 -13.75 1.74 -13.46
N GLU A 105 -15.02 1.89 -13.06
CA GLU A 105 -15.40 2.50 -11.78
C GLU A 105 -14.82 1.74 -10.59
N LYS A 106 -14.85 0.40 -10.63
CA LYS A 106 -14.24 -0.44 -9.58
C LYS A 106 -12.72 -0.26 -9.53
N ALA A 107 -12.05 -0.26 -10.68
CA ALA A 107 -10.60 -0.09 -10.73
C ALA A 107 -10.18 1.27 -10.16
N VAL A 108 -10.84 2.36 -10.59
CA VAL A 108 -10.60 3.71 -10.06
C VAL A 108 -10.79 3.74 -8.55
N LYS A 109 -11.92 3.22 -8.05
CA LYS A 109 -12.22 3.22 -6.62
C LYS A 109 -11.20 2.43 -5.78
N ILE A 110 -10.72 1.30 -6.30
CA ILE A 110 -9.69 0.49 -5.62
C ILE A 110 -8.38 1.28 -5.56
N LEU A 111 -7.95 1.88 -6.67
CA LEU A 111 -6.73 2.67 -6.72
C LEU A 111 -6.83 3.88 -5.78
N GLU A 112 -7.92 4.64 -5.85
CA GLU A 112 -8.17 5.79 -4.98
C GLU A 112 -8.18 5.44 -3.48
N ARG A 113 -8.58 4.21 -3.14
CA ARG A 113 -8.70 3.82 -1.73
C ARG A 113 -7.39 3.32 -1.13
N TYR A 114 -6.58 2.60 -1.91
CA TYR A 114 -5.42 1.87 -1.37
C TYR A 114 -4.08 2.37 -1.92
N TRP A 115 -4.08 3.12 -3.03
CA TRP A 115 -2.89 3.66 -3.70
C TRP A 115 -2.99 5.15 -4.05
N ALA A 116 -4.09 5.85 -3.75
CA ALA A 116 -4.02 7.30 -3.72
C ALA A 116 -3.05 7.66 -2.61
N GLU A 117 -1.93 8.25 -2.99
CA GLU A 117 -1.08 8.96 -2.06
C GLU A 117 -1.98 9.90 -1.27
N GLU A 118 -1.96 9.80 0.07
CA GLU A 118 -2.12 11.04 0.82
C GLU A 118 -0.96 11.91 0.30
N GLU A 119 -1.25 12.91 -0.54
CA GLU A 119 -0.31 13.93 -0.99
C GLU A 119 0.23 14.78 0.19
N ASP A 120 0.37 14.19 1.38
CA ASP A 120 0.70 14.83 2.65
C ASP A 120 1.84 14.08 3.37
N GLU A 121 2.82 13.51 2.66
CA GLU A 121 4.08 13.13 3.32
C GLU A 121 5.36 13.49 2.54
N GLU A 122 5.28 14.44 1.60
CA GLU A 122 6.47 15.04 0.99
C GLU A 122 6.85 16.39 1.63
N GLN A 123 6.94 16.48 2.96
CA GLN A 123 7.78 17.47 3.66
C GLN A 123 8.31 16.95 5.01
N ILE A 124 9.02 15.81 5.00
CA ILE A 124 9.99 15.54 6.08
C ILE A 124 11.23 16.40 5.81
N LEU A 125 11.28 17.50 6.56
CA LEU A 125 12.39 18.44 6.77
C LEU A 125 13.79 17.79 6.63
N THR A 126 14.49 18.08 5.53
CA THR A 126 15.96 18.02 5.53
C THR A 126 16.49 19.28 6.18
N ASP A 127 16.69 19.22 7.50
CA ASP A 127 17.61 20.10 8.21
C ASP A 127 19.05 19.79 7.78
N GLY A 128 19.84 20.84 7.51
CA GLY A 128 21.30 20.74 7.49
C GLY A 128 21.97 21.38 6.28
N GLY A 129 22.53 22.58 6.46
CA GLY A 129 23.71 23.01 5.69
C GLY A 129 23.69 24.45 5.18
N ASN A 130 23.77 25.43 6.09
CA ASN A 130 24.19 26.78 5.73
C ASN A 130 25.68 26.76 5.32
N GLU A 131 25.97 26.57 4.05
CA GLU A 131 27.33 26.64 3.50
C GLU A 131 27.57 28.01 2.86
N ASN A 132 28.17 28.90 3.63
CA ASN A 132 28.75 30.14 3.14
C ASN A 132 30.27 29.93 3.02
N PRO A 133 30.88 29.83 1.82
CA PRO A 133 32.31 29.64 1.72
C PRO A 133 33.03 30.99 1.84
N GLN A 134 33.68 31.16 2.99
CA GLN A 134 35.03 31.71 3.13
C GLN A 134 35.28 33.20 2.80
N GLN A 135 35.54 34.01 3.84
CA GLN A 135 36.67 34.95 3.91
C GLN A 135 36.80 35.61 5.31
N GLY A 136 37.97 35.49 5.93
CA GLY A 136 38.42 36.44 6.97
C GLY A 136 38.90 35.84 8.30
N PHE A 137 40.23 35.75 8.45
CA PHE A 137 40.96 35.41 9.68
C PHE A 137 40.75 36.41 10.84
N SER A 138 40.69 35.94 12.09
CA SER A 138 41.37 36.55 13.27
C SER A 138 41.30 35.68 14.53
N PHE A 139 42.47 35.36 15.09
CA PHE A 139 42.70 34.73 16.39
C PHE A 139 42.66 35.77 17.52
N GLY A 140 41.98 35.51 18.64
CA GLY A 140 42.11 36.35 19.83
C GLY A 140 41.13 36.05 20.97
N ASN A 141 41.58 35.22 21.92
CA ASN A 141 41.53 35.51 23.37
C ASN A 141 40.17 35.85 24.02
N ASN A 142 39.46 34.86 24.59
CA ASN A 142 39.13 34.84 26.04
C ASN A 142 38.28 33.61 26.44
N GLN A 143 38.66 33.06 27.59
CA GLN A 143 38.08 31.93 28.30
C GLN A 143 36.58 32.15 28.65
N PRO A 144 35.74 31.08 28.67
CA PRO A 144 34.31 31.22 28.97
C PRO A 144 34.06 31.47 30.46
N ALA A 145 33.38 32.57 30.78
CA ALA A 145 32.85 32.87 32.10
C ALA A 145 31.54 32.08 32.31
N ALA A 146 31.53 31.18 33.29
CA ALA A 146 30.34 30.48 33.76
C ALA A 146 29.45 31.41 34.61
N PRO A 147 28.10 31.33 34.49
CA PRO A 147 27.19 32.13 35.32
C PRO A 147 27.08 31.58 36.76
N PRO A 148 27.03 32.44 37.80
CA PRO A 148 26.93 32.00 39.19
C PRO A 148 25.46 31.74 39.58
N GLY A 149 25.04 30.48 39.57
CA GLY A 149 23.76 30.03 40.14
C GLY A 149 24.00 29.13 41.34
N GLY A 150 23.91 29.69 42.56
CA GLY A 150 24.15 28.97 43.81
C GLY A 150 22.88 28.64 44.61
N PHE A 151 22.77 27.35 44.99
CA PHE A 151 22.27 26.71 46.24
C PHE A 151 20.83 27.01 46.74
N LYS A 152 20.04 26.11 47.39
CA LYS A 152 20.32 25.02 48.36
C LYS A 152 19.18 23.97 48.38
N PHE A 153 19.50 22.71 48.70
CA PHE A 153 18.57 21.74 49.30
C PHE A 153 18.75 21.74 50.81
N GLY A 154 17.64 21.73 51.54
CA GLY A 154 17.53 21.46 52.97
C GLY A 154 16.29 20.62 53.19
#